data_AF-A0A1Y1RK14-F1
#
_entry.id   AF-A0A1Y1RK14-F1
#
_cell.length_a   1.000
_cell.length_b   1.000
_cell.length_c   1.000
_cell.angle_alpha   90.00
_cell.angle_beta   90.00
_cell.angle_gamma   90.00
#
_symmetry.space_group_name_H-M   'P 1'
#
loop_
_entity.id
_entity.type
_entity.pdbx_description
1 polymer ?
#
loop_
_entity_poly.entity_id
_entity_poly.type
_entity_poly.pdbx_seq_one_letter_code
_entity_poly.pdbx_strand_id
1 'polypeptide(L)' 'MVKKIYLAFGILLALFSSSVYAGPVFEPMKGDTHDFGTISQGETVVHAFPFRNPGDDTLRILNVKAS' A
#
# COMPACT_ATOMS: atom_id res chain seq x y z
N MET A 1 -13.00 -2.69 -45.08
CA MET A 1 -13.50 -1.71 -44.10
C MET A 1 -13.74 -2.33 -42.72
N VAL A 2 -14.40 -3.50 -42.65
CA VAL A 2 -14.76 -4.19 -41.39
C VAL A 2 -13.57 -4.64 -40.52
N LYS A 3 -12.46 -5.07 -41.14
CA LYS A 3 -11.23 -5.49 -40.41
C LYS A 3 -10.60 -4.35 -39.59
N LYS A 4 -10.70 -3.11 -40.06
CA LYS A 4 -10.25 -1.92 -39.34
C LYS A 4 -11.19 -1.57 -38.18
N ILE A 5 -12.48 -1.86 -38.31
CA ILE A 5 -13.49 -1.75 -37.25
C ILE A 5 -13.16 -2.70 -36.09
N TYR A 6 -12.85 -3.98 -36.37
CA TYR A 6 -12.50 -4.94 -35.33
C TYR A 6 -11.19 -4.60 -34.62
N LEU A 7 -10.20 -4.08 -35.37
CA LEU A 7 -8.94 -3.62 -34.80
C LEU A 7 -9.15 -2.42 -33.86
N ALA A 8 -9.96 -1.45 -34.26
CA ALA A 8 -10.31 -0.31 -33.42
C ALA A 8 -11.12 -0.72 -32.18
N PHE A 9 -12.04 -1.67 -32.32
CA PHE A 9 -12.84 -2.20 -31.21
C PHE A 9 -11.97 -2.98 -30.20
N GLY A 10 -10.96 -3.73 -30.68
CA GLY A 10 -9.99 -4.42 -29.83
C GLY A 10 -9.10 -3.47 -29.02
N ILE A 11 -8.67 -2.34 -29.61
CA ILE A 11 -7.88 -1.31 -28.91
C ILE A 11 -8.73 -0.60 -27.85
N LEU A 12 -10.00 -0.28 -28.17
CA LEU A 12 -10.92 0.35 -27.22
C LEU A 12 -11.21 -0.54 -26.01
N LEU A 13 -11.34 -1.86 -26.21
CA LEU A 13 -11.56 -2.82 -25.12
C LEU A 13 -10.34 -2.94 -24.20
N ALA A 14 -9.12 -2.85 -24.74
CA ALA A 14 -7.89 -2.89 -23.94
C ALA A 14 -7.70 -1.64 -23.04
N LEU A 15 -8.24 -0.49 -23.45
CA LEU A 15 -8.16 0.78 -22.70
C LEU A 15 -9.12 0.85 -21.49
N PHE A 16 -10.09 -0.06 -21.38
CA PHE A 16 -11.02 -0.13 -20.24
C PHE A 16 -10.51 -0.99 -19.06
N SER A 17 -9.30 -1.56 -19.16
CA SER A 17 -8.80 -2.61 -18.24
C SER A 17 -8.28 -2.11 -16.88
N SER A 18 -8.21 -0.81 -16.63
CA SER A 18 -7.67 -0.28 -15.38
C SER A 18 -8.78 0.26 -14.48
N SER A 19 -9.39 -0.63 -13.70
CA SER A 19 -10.09 -0.23 -12.48
C SER A 19 -9.04 0.25 -11.47
N VAL A 20 -8.88 1.56 -11.36
CA VAL A 20 -8.16 2.15 -10.22
C VAL A 20 -9.04 1.93 -9.00
N TYR A 21 -8.64 1.01 -8.10
CA TYR A 21 -9.32 0.83 -6.83
C TYR A 21 -8.97 2.02 -5.94
N ALA A 22 -9.92 2.94 -5.78
CA ALA A 22 -9.89 3.99 -4.77
C ALA A 22 -10.07 3.37 -3.37
N GLY A 23 -9.29 3.81 -2.38
CA GLY A 23 -9.33 3.31 -1.01
C GLY A 23 -8.09 3.67 -0.20
N PRO A 24 -8.12 3.46 1.13
CA PRO A 24 -6.98 3.71 1.98
C PRO A 24 -5.87 2.68 1.71
N VAL A 25 -4.62 3.12 1.76
CA VAL A 25 -3.45 2.25 1.57
C VAL A 25 -2.56 2.38 2.79
N PHE A 26 -2.18 1.26 3.43
CA PHE A 26 -1.13 1.28 4.43
C PHE A 26 0.21 1.03 3.75
N GLU A 27 1.07 2.05 3.71
CA GLU A 27 2.40 1.94 3.11
C GLU A 27 3.49 2.16 4.17
N PRO A 28 4.19 1.09 4.61
CA PRO A 28 5.37 1.22 5.45
C PRO A 28 6.45 2.05 4.74
N MET A 29 6.98 3.07 5.42
CA MET A 29 8.10 3.85 4.89
C MET A 29 9.46 3.21 5.19
N LYS A 30 9.47 2.24 6.11
CA LYS A 30 10.59 1.37 6.46
C LYS A 30 10.07 -0.06 6.60
N GLY A 31 10.95 -1.02 6.88
CA GLY A 31 10.55 -2.39 7.18
C GLY A 31 9.53 -2.47 8.32
N ASP A 32 8.78 -3.57 8.36
CA ASP A 32 7.77 -3.88 9.38
C ASP A 32 8.37 -4.54 10.64
N THR A 33 9.66 -4.83 10.61
CA THR A 33 10.40 -5.53 11.66
C THR A 33 11.62 -4.71 12.06
N HIS A 34 11.93 -4.70 13.35
CA HIS A 34 13.14 -4.08 13.89
C HIS A 34 13.82 -5.02 14.87
N ASP A 35 15.12 -5.24 14.68
CA ASP A 35 15.98 -5.93 15.64
C ASP A 35 16.67 -4.90 16.52
N PHE A 36 16.40 -4.94 17.82
CA PHE A 36 17.04 -4.06 18.79
C PHE A 36 18.46 -4.54 19.18
N GLY A 37 18.82 -5.77 18.82
CA GLY A 37 20.12 -6.36 19.14
C GLY A 37 20.31 -6.59 20.64
N THR A 38 21.49 -6.25 21.15
CA THR A 38 21.84 -6.38 22.56
C THR A 38 21.53 -5.07 23.29
N ILE A 39 20.60 -5.12 24.25
CA ILE A 39 20.22 -3.97 25.09
C ILE A 39 20.76 -4.18 26.50
N SER A 40 21.28 -3.11 27.12
CA SER A 40 21.73 -3.17 28.52
C SER A 40 20.55 -3.19 29.47
N GLN A 41 20.68 -3.92 30.58
CA GLN A 41 19.62 -3.97 31.59
C GLN A 41 19.33 -2.56 32.15
N GLY A 42 18.04 -2.18 32.17
CA GLY A 42 17.59 -0.87 32.65
C GLY A 42 17.60 0.23 31.58
N GLU A 43 18.10 -0.06 30.38
CA GLU A 43 18.04 0.87 29.25
C GLU A 43 16.64 0.87 28.61
N THR A 44 16.11 2.06 28.32
CA THR A 44 14.87 2.22 27.54
C THR A 44 15.25 2.56 26.10
N VAL A 45 14.94 1.66 25.18
CA VAL A 45 15.12 1.88 23.74
C VAL A 45 13.79 2.11 23.07
N VAL A 46 13.77 3.02 22.09
CA VAL A 46 12.56 3.40 21.36
C VAL A 46 12.82 3.27 19.87
N HIS A 47 11.89 2.61 19.17
CA HIS A 47 11.88 2.56 17.71
C HIS A 47 10.53 3.03 17.18
N ALA A 48 10.55 3.82 16.11
CA ALA A 48 9.35 4.28 15.43
C ALA A 48 9.23 3.60 14.06
N PHE A 49 8.03 3.08 13.76
CA PHE A 49 7.66 2.53 12.45
C PHE A 49 6.88 3.58 11.65
N PRO A 50 7.54 4.42 10.83
CA PRO A 50 6.84 5.38 10.00
C PRO A 50 6.09 4.67 8.89
N PHE A 51 4.85 5.09 8.66
CA PHE A 51 4.01 4.67 7.54
C PHE A 51 3.26 5.88 7.00
N ARG A 52 2.74 5.75 5.78
CA ARG A 52 1.90 6.76 5.15
C ARG A 52 0.66 6.14 4.54
N ASN A 53 -0.35 6.98 4.31
CA ASN A 53 -1.54 6.64 3.55
C ASN A 53 -1.51 7.37 2.20
N PRO A 54 -0.94 6.77 1.14
CA PRO A 54 -0.96 7.37 -0.20
C PRO A 54 -2.32 7.20 -0.90
N GLY A 55 -3.26 6.47 -0.28
CA GLY A 55 -4.60 6.27 -0.79
C GLY A 55 -5.42 7.56 -0.79
N ASP A 56 -6.55 7.53 -1.48
CA ASP A 56 -7.48 8.65 -1.64
C ASP A 56 -8.65 8.63 -0.64
N ASP A 57 -8.59 7.74 0.35
CA ASP A 57 -9.57 7.61 1.43
C ASP A 57 -8.88 7.50 2.81
N THR A 58 -9.67 7.64 3.88
CA THR A 58 -9.18 7.66 5.27
C THR A 58 -8.75 6.27 5.75
N LEU A 59 -7.47 6.12 6.08
CA LEU A 59 -6.95 4.92 6.72
C LEU A 59 -7.30 4.88 8.21
N ARG A 60 -8.23 3.99 8.59
CA ARG A 60 -8.60 3.74 10.00
C ARG A 60 -7.81 2.56 10.56
N ILE A 61 -7.00 2.80 11.59
CA ILE A 61 -6.26 1.75 12.30
C ILE A 61 -7.14 1.21 13.44
N LEU A 62 -7.51 -0.06 13.38
CA LEU A 62 -8.41 -0.72 14.33
C LEU A 62 -7.73 -1.97 14.93
N ASN A 63 -8.20 -2.42 16.10
CA ASN A 63 -7.71 -3.64 16.76
C ASN A 63 -6.19 -3.65 17.05
N VAL A 64 -5.63 -2.51 17.47
CA VAL A 64 -4.22 -2.42 17.88
C VAL A 64 -3.97 -3.33 19.09
N LYS A 65 -2.94 -4.18 18.99
CA LYS A 65 -2.51 -5.09 20.06
C LYS A 65 -1.06 -4.80 20.42
N ALA A 66 -0.77 -4.74 21.72
CA ALA A 66 0.59 -4.87 22.22
C ALA A 66 0.92 -6.37 22.34
N SER A 67 2.12 -6.75 21.91
CA SER A 67 2.72 -8.08 22.07
C SER A 67 3.47 -8.19 23.40
#